data_AF-A0A4R4P0E0-F1
#
_entry.id   AF-A0A4R4P0E0-F1
#
_cell.length_a   1.000
_cell.length_b   1.000
_cell.length_c   1.000
_cell.angle_alpha   90.00
_cell.angle_beta   90.00
_cell.angle_gamma   90.00
#
_symmetry.space_group_name_H-M   'P 1'
#
loop_
_entity.id
_entity.type
_entity.pdbx_description
1 polymer ?
#
loop_
_entity_poly.entity_id
_entity_poly.type
_entity_poly.pdbx_seq_one_letter_code
_entity_poly.pdbx_strand_id
1 'polypeptide(L)'
;MGFGFRVGVPGMSVRVSSRGVRTSVGPRAARVHVGGGRRTTVSSGMGPFFASTSVGGSRRRSTAKRPSRPRNVGPTPAQLERARRQAERAEQEAQRDAAIAHLDELRRQTTSVHLQTFPQAQPPFVPPPPQLALPWAMAEAQAFHLAGIGRFARADRVTARHAAEQDAPAYLAAEQSRLDEIHRQCGRSRRDSPVDRDAPT
;
A
#
# COMPACT_ATOMS: atom_id res chain seq x y z
N MET A 1 31.85 2.87 18.78
CA MET A 1 32.15 2.17 17.51
C MET A 1 33.65 2.25 17.31
N GLY A 2 34.38 1.14 17.40
CA GLY A 2 35.84 1.14 17.19
C GLY A 2 36.22 -0.09 16.39
N PHE A 3 36.73 0.13 15.19
CA PHE A 3 37.16 -0.92 14.27
C PHE A 3 38.53 -1.43 14.70
N GLY A 4 38.65 -2.75 14.86
CA GLY A 4 39.91 -3.41 15.16
C GLY A 4 40.16 -4.47 14.11
N PHE A 5 41.31 -4.40 13.46
CA PHE A 5 41.71 -5.34 12.42
C PHE A 5 43.02 -6.01 12.85
N ARG A 6 43.18 -7.28 12.45
CA ARG A 6 44.41 -8.02 12.66
C ARG A 6 45.39 -7.55 11.60
N VAL A 7 46.54 -7.07 12.04
CA VAL A 7 47.67 -6.86 11.12
C VAL A 7 48.26 -8.25 10.89
N GLY A 8 48.64 -8.60 9.67
CA GLY A 8 49.01 -9.96 9.21
C GLY A 8 50.21 -10.62 9.90
N VAL A 9 50.56 -10.20 11.12
CA VAL A 9 51.57 -10.80 11.99
C VAL A 9 50.87 -11.60 13.10
N PRO A 10 51.14 -12.91 13.24
CA PRO A 10 50.56 -13.74 14.29
C PRO A 10 50.77 -13.13 15.68
N GLY A 11 49.68 -12.84 16.38
CA GLY A 11 49.73 -12.27 17.73
C GLY A 11 49.69 -10.74 17.82
N MET A 12 49.57 -10.01 16.71
CA MET A 12 49.43 -8.55 16.72
C MET A 12 48.01 -8.09 16.33
N SER A 13 47.42 -7.19 17.11
CA SER A 13 46.17 -6.53 16.73
C SER A 13 46.19 -5.04 17.04
N VAL A 14 45.71 -4.25 16.08
CA VAL A 14 45.60 -2.80 16.18
C VAL A 14 44.13 -2.44 16.27
N ARG A 15 43.76 -1.77 17.35
CA ARG A 15 42.39 -1.27 17.56
C ARG A 15 42.40 0.24 17.49
N VAL A 16 41.65 0.78 16.53
CA VAL A 16 41.47 2.22 16.37
C VAL A 16 40.10 2.59 16.90
N SER A 17 40.08 3.54 17.82
CA SER A 17 38.84 4.09 18.37
C SER A 17 38.95 5.61 18.44
N SER A 18 37.81 6.28 18.57
CA SER A 18 37.76 7.75 18.77
C SER A 18 38.48 8.26 20.02
N ARG A 19 39.05 7.37 20.84
CA ARG A 19 39.83 7.66 22.06
C ARG A 19 41.33 7.34 21.89
N GLY A 20 41.79 7.01 20.69
CA GLY A 20 43.18 6.68 20.37
C GLY A 20 43.37 5.27 19.79
N VAL A 21 44.60 5.01 19.35
CA VAL A 21 45.06 3.75 18.74
C VAL A 21 45.72 2.88 19.81
N ARG A 22 45.37 1.59 19.86
CA ARG A 22 45.97 0.60 20.77
C ARG A 22 46.56 -0.56 19.98
N THR A 23 47.82 -0.88 20.25
CA THR A 23 48.50 -2.04 19.71
C THR A 23 48.66 -3.08 20.82
N SER A 24 48.30 -4.33 20.55
CA SER A 24 48.57 -5.44 21.48
C SER A 24 49.40 -6.49 20.76
N VAL A 25 50.47 -6.97 21.42
CA VAL A 25 51.37 -8.00 20.92
C VAL A 25 51.37 -9.17 21.91
N GLY A 26 51.05 -10.37 21.44
CA GLY A 26 51.12 -11.62 22.18
C GLY A 26 49.90 -12.57 21.99
N PRO A 27 50.07 -13.88 22.23
CA PRO A 27 48.98 -14.85 22.21
C PRO A 27 47.90 -14.49 23.24
N ARG A 28 46.65 -14.90 22.98
CA ARG A 28 45.44 -14.39 23.65
C ARG A 28 45.45 -14.52 25.18
N ALA A 29 46.29 -15.39 25.75
CA ALA A 29 46.39 -15.65 27.18
C ALA A 29 47.45 -14.81 27.95
N ALA A 30 48.34 -14.09 27.25
CA ALA A 30 49.47 -13.40 27.90
C ALA A 30 49.85 -12.09 27.19
N ARG A 31 48.84 -11.26 26.85
CA ARG A 31 49.07 -10.04 26.06
C ARG A 31 49.73 -8.96 26.88
N VAL A 32 50.78 -8.35 26.30
CA VAL A 32 51.34 -7.10 26.81
C VAL A 32 50.67 -5.94 26.08
N HIS A 33 50.08 -5.03 26.85
CA HIS A 33 49.45 -3.82 26.33
C HIS A 33 50.42 -2.64 26.43
N VAL A 34 50.77 -2.05 25.29
CA VAL A 34 51.57 -0.81 25.24
C VAL A 34 50.75 0.24 24.51
N GLY A 35 50.37 1.32 25.23
CA GLY A 35 49.64 2.44 24.63
C GLY A 35 49.05 3.43 25.63
N GLY A 36 49.66 4.63 25.72
CA GLY A 36 48.98 5.91 25.97
C GLY A 36 48.42 6.23 27.37
N GLY A 37 48.85 5.56 28.44
CA GLY A 37 48.47 5.94 29.81
C GLY A 37 49.15 5.08 30.86
N ARG A 38 50.14 5.66 31.56
CA ARG A 38 50.98 5.26 32.72
C ARG A 38 50.85 3.91 33.47
N ARG A 39 50.08 2.88 33.08
CA ARG A 39 50.10 1.56 33.75
C ARG A 39 49.83 0.41 32.78
N THR A 40 50.80 -0.50 32.71
CA THR A 40 50.68 -1.85 32.16
C THR A 40 49.77 -2.70 33.06
N THR A 41 48.72 -3.30 32.50
CA THR A 41 47.85 -4.24 33.22
C THR A 41 47.96 -5.61 32.58
N VAL A 42 48.29 -6.62 33.37
CA VAL A 42 48.30 -8.03 32.96
C VAL A 42 47.01 -8.64 33.49
N SER A 43 46.19 -9.23 32.62
CA SER A 43 44.97 -9.92 33.04
C SER A 43 45.00 -11.38 32.57
N SER A 44 44.71 -12.29 33.50
CA SER A 44 44.57 -13.73 33.24
C SER A 44 43.23 -14.19 33.81
N GLY A 45 42.34 -14.74 32.97
CA GLY A 45 41.04 -15.25 33.40
C GLY A 45 40.17 -15.73 32.24
N MET A 46 39.58 -16.93 32.38
CA MET A 46 38.71 -17.64 31.43
C MET A 46 37.31 -17.77 32.06
N GLY A 47 36.26 -17.29 31.38
CA GLY A 47 34.86 -17.34 31.86
C GLY A 47 34.32 -16.01 32.42
N PRO A 48 33.02 -15.92 32.78
CA PRO A 48 32.29 -14.66 33.02
C PRO A 48 32.66 -13.92 34.32
N PHE A 49 33.65 -14.41 35.07
CA PHE A 49 34.21 -13.72 36.23
C PHE A 49 35.67 -13.37 35.95
N PHE A 50 35.96 -12.07 35.89
CA PHE A 50 37.29 -11.57 35.53
C PHE A 50 37.93 -10.88 36.73
N ALA A 51 39.08 -11.36 37.19
CA ALA A 51 39.88 -10.72 38.24
C ALA A 51 41.09 -10.02 37.60
N SER A 52 41.13 -8.69 37.68
CA SER A 52 42.27 -7.89 37.21
C SER A 52 43.23 -7.61 38.38
N THR A 53 44.47 -8.08 38.32
CA THR A 53 45.52 -7.73 39.28
C THR A 53 46.49 -6.75 38.63
N SER A 54 46.56 -5.53 39.18
CA SER A 54 47.60 -4.57 38.82
C SER A 54 48.83 -4.82 39.68
N VAL A 55 49.97 -5.16 39.07
CA VAL A 55 51.26 -5.13 39.76
C VAL A 55 51.66 -3.66 39.93
N GLY A 56 51.38 -3.11 41.11
CA GLY A 56 51.85 -1.78 41.50
C GLY A 56 50.90 -1.05 42.45
N GLY A 57 51.19 -1.11 43.75
CA GLY A 57 50.76 -0.07 44.70
C GLY A 57 50.06 -0.57 45.96
N SER A 58 50.86 -0.86 46.99
CA SER A 58 50.46 -0.78 48.39
C SER A 58 49.86 0.60 48.72
N ARG A 59 48.65 0.64 49.31
CA ARG A 59 48.30 1.55 50.41
C ARG A 59 46.92 1.25 51.01
N ARG A 60 46.95 0.84 52.29
CA ARG A 60 45.85 0.93 53.24
C ARG A 60 45.25 2.34 53.25
N ARG A 61 43.91 2.45 53.23
CA ARG A 61 43.17 3.44 54.04
C ARG A 61 41.67 3.12 54.09
N SER A 62 41.26 2.66 55.27
CA SER A 62 39.92 2.86 55.81
C SER A 62 39.62 4.36 55.89
N THR A 63 38.46 4.79 55.40
CA THR A 63 37.81 6.05 55.82
C THR A 63 36.32 6.07 55.45
N ALA A 64 35.50 5.96 56.49
CA ALA A 64 34.19 6.60 56.74
C ALA A 64 33.26 6.94 55.56
N LYS A 65 32.10 6.27 55.53
CA LYS A 65 30.91 6.70 54.79
C LYS A 65 30.28 7.91 55.47
N ARG A 66 30.37 9.08 54.83
CA ARG A 66 29.51 10.25 55.08
C ARG A 66 28.35 10.23 54.08
N PRO A 67 27.08 10.39 54.49
CA PRO A 67 25.97 10.51 53.55
C PRO A 67 26.04 11.88 52.88
N SER A 68 26.42 11.91 51.59
CA SER A 68 26.35 13.12 50.78
C SER A 68 24.89 13.31 50.32
N ARG A 69 24.28 14.36 50.86
CA ARG A 69 23.07 15.05 50.38
C ARG A 69 22.95 15.02 48.84
N PRO A 70 21.77 14.72 48.26
CA PRO A 70 21.60 14.69 46.82
C PRO A 70 21.69 16.12 46.29
N ARG A 71 22.83 16.46 45.68
CA ARG A 71 22.91 17.63 44.82
C ARG A 71 22.18 17.28 43.54
N ASN A 72 21.21 18.10 43.17
CA ASN A 72 20.51 18.04 41.90
C ASN A 72 21.52 18.40 40.79
N VAL A 73 22.35 17.44 40.39
CA VAL A 73 23.38 17.61 39.38
C VAL A 73 22.69 17.38 38.04
N GLY A 74 22.40 18.48 37.35
CA GLY A 74 21.90 18.43 35.98
C GLY A 74 22.83 17.62 35.06
N PRO A 75 22.32 17.12 33.92
CA PRO A 75 23.09 16.29 33.01
C PRO A 75 24.36 17.00 32.55
N THR A 76 25.47 16.28 32.58
CA THR A 76 26.77 16.77 32.11
C THR A 76 26.72 17.04 30.60
N PRO A 77 27.51 18.00 30.07
CA PRO A 77 27.51 18.32 28.63
C PRO A 77 27.79 17.09 27.74
N ALA A 78 28.63 16.17 28.21
CA ALA A 78 28.93 14.91 27.52
C ALA A 78 27.78 13.89 27.56
N GLN A 79 26.85 13.99 28.51
CA GLN A 79 25.59 13.22 28.53
C GLN A 79 24.57 13.82 27.56
N LEU A 80 24.47 15.16 27.51
CA LEU A 80 23.60 15.85 26.55
C LEU A 80 23.99 15.58 25.10
N GLU A 81 25.29 15.60 24.76
CA GLU A 81 25.75 15.23 23.41
C GLU A 81 25.48 13.77 23.05
N ARG A 82 25.52 12.86 24.02
CA ARG A 82 25.18 11.45 23.80
C ARG A 82 23.68 11.28 23.57
N ALA A 83 22.86 11.98 24.34
CA ALA A 83 21.42 12.00 24.17
C ALA A 83 21.04 12.58 22.79
N ARG A 84 21.68 13.68 22.35
CA ARG A 84 21.50 14.25 21.00
C ARG A 84 21.84 13.24 19.91
N ARG A 85 23.02 12.62 19.98
CA ARG A 85 23.42 11.59 19.00
C ARG A 85 22.55 10.33 19.02
N GLN A 86 21.90 10.02 20.14
CA GLN A 86 20.91 8.94 20.21
C GLN A 86 19.59 9.37 19.59
N ALA A 87 19.12 10.59 19.86
CA ALA A 87 17.93 11.15 19.24
C ALA A 87 18.07 11.25 17.72
N GLU A 88 19.19 11.77 17.22
CA GLU A 88 19.49 11.85 15.78
C GLU A 88 19.47 10.47 15.09
N ARG A 89 19.96 9.42 15.76
CA ARG A 89 19.91 8.05 15.23
C ARG A 89 18.49 7.48 15.23
N ALA A 90 17.75 7.71 16.31
CA ALA A 90 16.36 7.29 16.40
C ALA A 90 15.50 7.98 15.33
N GLU A 91 15.75 9.26 15.05
CA GLU A 91 15.10 10.00 13.97
C GLU A 91 15.45 9.43 12.59
N GLN A 92 16.72 9.13 12.34
CA GLN A 92 17.16 8.51 11.08
C GLN A 92 16.58 7.11 10.89
N GLU A 93 16.51 6.30 11.94
CA GLU A 93 15.89 4.99 11.93
C GLU A 93 14.38 5.11 11.64
N ALA A 94 13.68 6.03 12.33
CA ALA A 94 12.27 6.29 12.10
C ALA A 94 11.99 6.77 10.66
N GLN A 95 12.84 7.63 10.10
CA GLN A 95 12.72 8.08 8.70
C GLN A 95 12.93 6.94 7.72
N ARG A 96 13.90 6.06 7.97
CA ARG A 96 14.16 4.89 7.14
C ARG A 96 12.98 3.91 7.19
N ASP A 97 12.45 3.64 8.37
CA ASP A 97 11.33 2.73 8.55
C ASP A 97 10.06 3.28 7.87
N ALA A 98 9.83 4.60 7.97
CA ALA A 98 8.75 5.26 7.23
C ALA A 98 8.93 5.13 5.70
N ALA A 99 10.16 5.28 5.19
CA ALA A 99 10.45 5.12 3.77
C ALA A 99 10.24 3.67 3.29
N ILE A 100 10.62 2.68 4.11
CA ILE A 100 10.38 1.25 3.81
C ILE A 100 8.88 0.95 3.79
N ALA A 101 8.14 1.41 4.81
CA ALA A 101 6.69 1.21 4.88
C ALA A 101 5.97 1.83 3.67
N HIS A 102 6.41 3.00 3.22
CA HIS A 102 5.88 3.64 2.02
C HIS A 102 6.17 2.83 0.75
N LEU A 103 7.37 2.27 0.62
CA LEU A 103 7.76 1.45 -0.53
C LEU A 103 6.96 0.14 -0.57
N ASP A 104 6.76 -0.50 0.58
CA ASP A 104 5.92 -1.70 0.72
C ASP A 104 4.46 -1.41 0.36
N GLU A 105 3.93 -0.25 0.73
CA GLU A 105 2.58 0.16 0.35
C GLU A 105 2.45 0.35 -1.16
N LEU A 106 3.38 1.07 -1.79
CA LEU A 106 3.40 1.23 -3.25
C LEU A 106 3.49 -0.12 -3.97
N ARG A 107 4.33 -1.02 -3.45
CA ARG A 107 4.44 -2.39 -3.97
C ARG A 107 3.10 -3.10 -3.86
N ARG A 108 2.45 -3.09 -2.69
CA ARG A 108 1.12 -3.68 -2.51
C ARG A 108 0.11 -3.11 -3.49
N GLN A 109 0.04 -1.79 -3.65
CA GLN A 109 -0.93 -1.15 -4.56
C GLN A 109 -0.71 -1.57 -6.02
N THR A 110 0.54 -1.61 -6.46
CA THR A 110 0.88 -2.00 -7.84
C THR A 110 0.75 -3.50 -8.09
N THR A 111 1.02 -4.34 -7.09
CA THR A 111 0.97 -5.80 -7.24
C THR A 111 -0.31 -6.44 -6.73
N SER A 112 -1.27 -5.73 -6.16
CA SER A 112 -2.50 -6.36 -5.63
C SER A 112 -3.69 -6.33 -6.58
N VAL A 113 -3.59 -5.65 -7.73
CA VAL A 113 -4.68 -5.56 -8.72
C VAL A 113 -5.13 -6.94 -9.19
N HIS A 114 -4.20 -7.89 -9.36
CA HIS A 114 -4.52 -9.27 -9.75
C HIS A 114 -5.13 -10.13 -8.63
N LEU A 115 -5.10 -9.64 -7.38
CA LEU A 115 -5.74 -10.29 -6.22
C LEU A 115 -7.17 -9.78 -6.01
N GLN A 116 -7.58 -8.74 -6.75
CA GLN A 116 -8.95 -8.25 -6.69
C GLN A 116 -9.88 -9.23 -7.40
N THR A 117 -10.88 -9.68 -6.68
CA THR A 117 -11.96 -10.46 -7.27
C THR A 117 -12.89 -9.52 -7.99
N PHE A 118 -12.87 -9.56 -9.31
CA PHE A 118 -13.86 -8.87 -10.13
C PHE A 118 -15.11 -9.74 -10.25
N PRO A 119 -16.32 -9.15 -10.21
CA PRO A 119 -17.51 -9.89 -10.61
C PRO A 119 -17.30 -10.40 -12.04
N GLN A 120 -17.72 -11.64 -12.30
CA GLN A 120 -17.68 -12.16 -13.65
C GLN A 120 -18.46 -11.21 -14.57
N ALA A 121 -17.88 -10.89 -15.73
CA ALA A 121 -18.52 -10.05 -16.71
C ALA A 121 -19.87 -10.67 -17.09
N GLN A 122 -20.95 -9.97 -16.75
CA GLN A 122 -22.28 -10.39 -17.13
C GLN A 122 -22.64 -9.74 -18.46
N PRO A 123 -23.09 -10.53 -19.43
CA PRO A 123 -23.40 -9.98 -20.74
C PRO A 123 -24.67 -9.10 -20.63
N PRO A 124 -24.72 -7.95 -21.33
CA PRO A 124 -25.73 -6.91 -21.08
C PRO A 124 -27.15 -7.44 -21.29
N PHE A 125 -28.02 -7.19 -20.31
CA PHE A 125 -29.42 -7.62 -20.39
C PHE A 125 -30.22 -6.62 -21.24
N VAL A 126 -30.82 -7.11 -22.32
CA VAL A 126 -31.78 -6.36 -23.13
C VAL A 126 -33.18 -6.79 -22.69
N PRO A 127 -34.00 -5.92 -22.09
CA PRO A 127 -35.35 -6.28 -21.69
C PRO A 127 -36.22 -6.60 -22.92
N PRO A 128 -37.26 -7.44 -22.76
CA PRO A 128 -38.21 -7.70 -23.83
C PRO A 128 -38.94 -6.41 -24.24
N PRO A 129 -39.37 -6.29 -25.50
CA PRO A 129 -40.08 -5.11 -25.98
C PRO A 129 -41.40 -4.94 -25.23
N PRO A 130 -41.85 -3.68 -24.98
CA PRO A 130 -43.14 -3.43 -24.37
C PRO A 130 -44.26 -3.93 -25.29
N GLN A 131 -45.35 -4.41 -24.70
CA GLN A 131 -46.56 -4.73 -25.44
C GLN A 131 -47.39 -3.45 -25.60
N LEU A 132 -47.57 -3.03 -26.84
CA LEU A 132 -48.44 -1.90 -27.16
C LEU A 132 -49.89 -2.33 -27.04
N ALA A 133 -50.75 -1.39 -26.61
CA ALA A 133 -52.18 -1.63 -26.46
C ALA A 133 -52.97 -0.94 -27.58
N LEU A 134 -54.15 -1.47 -27.90
CA LEU A 134 -55.03 -0.91 -28.91
C LEU A 134 -55.32 0.60 -28.74
N PRO A 135 -55.51 1.15 -27.52
CA PRO A 135 -55.74 2.59 -27.36
C PRO A 135 -54.59 3.46 -27.86
N TRP A 136 -53.34 2.99 -27.76
CA TRP A 136 -52.18 3.70 -28.31
C TRP A 136 -52.27 3.76 -29.84
N ALA A 137 -52.53 2.62 -30.48
CA ALA A 137 -52.62 2.53 -31.94
C ALA A 137 -53.83 3.31 -32.48
N MET A 138 -54.95 3.35 -31.74
CA MET A 138 -56.09 4.19 -32.08
C MET A 138 -55.74 5.68 -32.04
N ALA A 139 -55.01 6.13 -31.01
CA ALA A 139 -54.61 7.52 -30.90
C ALA A 139 -53.68 7.93 -32.06
N GLU A 140 -52.73 7.07 -32.42
CA GLU A 140 -51.80 7.31 -33.52
C GLU A 140 -52.52 7.31 -34.88
N ALA A 141 -53.37 6.32 -35.14
CA ALA A 141 -54.16 6.24 -36.37
C ALA A 141 -55.11 7.44 -36.50
N GLN A 142 -55.74 7.89 -35.40
CA GLN A 142 -56.58 9.09 -35.41
C GLN A 142 -55.75 10.35 -35.68
N ALA A 143 -54.55 10.48 -35.11
CA ALA A 143 -53.67 11.61 -35.38
C ALA A 143 -53.29 11.67 -36.87
N PHE A 144 -52.97 10.52 -37.47
CA PHE A 144 -52.66 10.40 -38.89
C PHE A 144 -53.86 10.77 -39.79
N HIS A 145 -55.02 10.15 -39.58
CA HIS A 145 -56.20 10.37 -40.43
C HIS A 145 -56.85 11.75 -40.24
N LEU A 146 -56.71 12.37 -39.06
CA LEU A 146 -57.19 13.73 -38.82
C LEU A 146 -56.20 14.81 -39.26
N ALA A 147 -54.98 14.43 -39.67
CA ALA A 147 -53.97 15.38 -40.12
C ALA A 147 -54.47 16.12 -41.37
N GLY A 148 -54.41 17.45 -41.34
CA GLY A 148 -54.88 18.30 -42.45
C GLY A 148 -56.39 18.51 -42.54
N ILE A 149 -57.21 17.80 -41.74
CA ILE A 149 -58.67 18.03 -41.72
C ILE A 149 -59.00 19.20 -40.79
N GLY A 150 -59.59 20.26 -41.37
CA GLY A 150 -60.02 21.44 -40.64
C GLY A 150 -61.01 21.13 -39.51
N ARG A 151 -60.93 21.89 -38.41
CA ARG A 151 -61.78 21.69 -37.21
C ARG A 151 -63.29 21.72 -37.51
N PHE A 152 -63.70 22.46 -38.54
CA PHE A 152 -65.10 22.63 -38.93
C PHE A 152 -65.61 21.59 -39.95
N ALA A 153 -64.74 20.77 -40.54
CA ALA A 153 -65.09 19.76 -41.53
C ALA A 153 -65.68 18.50 -40.86
N ARG A 154 -66.89 18.63 -40.28
CA ARG A 154 -67.47 17.60 -39.40
C ARG A 154 -67.67 16.24 -40.09
N ALA A 155 -68.15 16.24 -41.34
CA ALA A 155 -68.35 15.01 -42.10
C ALA A 155 -67.03 14.28 -42.32
N ASP A 156 -66.03 14.99 -42.83
CA ASP A 156 -64.69 14.44 -43.10
C ASP A 156 -64.00 13.93 -41.82
N ARG A 157 -64.23 14.59 -40.68
CA ARG A 157 -63.70 14.13 -39.39
C ARG A 157 -64.36 12.84 -38.90
N VAL A 158 -65.64 12.62 -39.20
CA VAL A 158 -66.33 11.37 -38.85
C VAL A 158 -65.81 10.23 -39.71
N THR A 159 -65.66 10.45 -41.03
CA THR A 159 -65.11 9.43 -41.93
C THR A 159 -63.66 9.09 -41.58
N ALA A 160 -62.84 10.09 -41.27
CA ALA A 160 -61.45 9.90 -40.83
C ALA A 160 -61.33 9.13 -39.51
N ARG A 161 -62.23 9.35 -38.55
CA ARG A 161 -62.26 8.57 -37.31
C ARG A 161 -62.62 7.11 -37.54
N HIS A 162 -63.60 6.86 -38.41
CA HIS A 162 -63.97 5.49 -38.77
C HIS A 162 -62.83 4.77 -39.51
N ALA A 163 -62.15 5.45 -40.43
CA ALA A 163 -60.95 4.92 -41.09
C ALA A 163 -59.83 4.61 -40.07
N ALA A 164 -59.60 5.51 -39.11
CA ALA A 164 -58.64 5.28 -38.04
C ALA A 164 -58.98 4.08 -37.14
N GLU A 165 -60.26 3.85 -36.83
CA GLU A 165 -60.70 2.68 -36.07
C GLU A 165 -60.46 1.38 -36.82
N GLN A 166 -60.64 1.39 -38.15
CA GLN A 166 -60.36 0.24 -39.02
C GLN A 166 -58.86 -0.05 -39.16
N ASP A 167 -58.02 0.99 -39.22
CA ASP A 167 -56.58 0.86 -39.42
C ASP A 167 -55.79 0.63 -38.13
N ALA A 168 -56.33 1.04 -36.97
CA ALA A 168 -55.69 0.89 -35.65
C ALA A 168 -55.13 -0.52 -35.36
N PRO A 169 -55.84 -1.64 -35.61
CA PRO A 169 -55.27 -2.98 -35.38
C PRO A 169 -54.07 -3.28 -36.29
N ALA A 170 -54.08 -2.79 -37.54
CA ALA A 170 -52.96 -2.98 -38.47
C ALA A 170 -51.73 -2.17 -38.02
N TYR A 171 -51.93 -0.92 -37.59
CA TYR A 171 -50.86 -0.10 -36.98
C TYR A 171 -50.25 -0.77 -35.74
N LEU A 172 -51.09 -1.31 -34.86
CA LEU A 172 -50.64 -2.01 -33.67
C LEU A 172 -49.74 -3.21 -34.02
N ALA A 173 -50.20 -4.05 -34.95
CA ALA A 173 -49.45 -5.24 -35.37
C ALA A 173 -48.11 -4.88 -36.04
N ALA A 174 -48.10 -3.83 -36.87
CA ALA A 174 -46.90 -3.36 -37.54
C ALA A 174 -45.86 -2.82 -36.55
N GLU A 175 -46.27 -1.98 -35.60
CA GLU A 175 -45.34 -1.40 -34.63
C GLU A 175 -44.84 -2.45 -33.64
N GLN A 176 -45.70 -3.38 -33.20
CA GLN A 176 -45.27 -4.50 -32.36
C GLN A 176 -44.21 -5.36 -33.09
N SER A 177 -44.44 -5.67 -34.36
CA SER A 177 -43.48 -6.44 -35.18
C SER A 177 -42.14 -5.71 -35.36
N ARG A 178 -42.17 -4.38 -35.52
CA ARG A 178 -40.98 -3.55 -35.60
C ARG A 178 -40.18 -3.57 -34.31
N LEU A 179 -40.83 -3.44 -33.16
CA LEU A 179 -40.17 -3.52 -31.84
C LEU A 179 -39.53 -4.90 -31.62
N ASP A 180 -40.23 -5.97 -32.00
CA ASP A 180 -39.72 -7.34 -31.91
C ASP A 180 -38.50 -7.56 -32.83
N GLU A 181 -38.49 -6.94 -34.01
CA GLU A 181 -37.35 -6.98 -34.91
C GLU A 181 -36.14 -6.23 -34.34
N ILE A 182 -36.33 -5.01 -33.83
CA ILE A 182 -35.25 -4.24 -33.17
C ILE A 182 -34.68 -5.03 -32.00
N HIS A 183 -35.53 -5.64 -31.17
CA HIS A 183 -35.09 -6.47 -30.07
C HIS A 183 -34.26 -7.68 -30.54
N ARG A 184 -34.68 -8.36 -31.61
CA ARG A 184 -33.92 -9.46 -32.22
C ARG A 184 -32.57 -8.99 -32.77
N GLN A 185 -32.51 -7.81 -33.40
CA GLN A 185 -31.26 -7.26 -33.93
C GLN A 185 -30.27 -6.95 -32.80
N CYS A 186 -30.71 -6.31 -31.72
CA CYS A 186 -29.90 -6.07 -30.52
C CYS A 186 -29.41 -7.38 -29.88
N GLY A 187 -30.24 -8.44 -29.91
CA GLY A 187 -29.85 -9.77 -29.43
C GLY A 187 -28.82 -10.47 -30.32
N ARG A 188 -28.83 -10.23 -31.64
CA ARG A 188 -27.88 -10.83 -32.60
C ARG A 188 -26.53 -10.12 -32.58
N SER A 189 -26.51 -8.79 -32.60
CA SER A 189 -25.27 -8.01 -32.53
C SER A 189 -24.43 -8.33 -31.28
N ARG A 190 -25.09 -8.75 -30.19
CA ARG A 190 -24.44 -9.27 -28.99
C ARG A 190 -23.68 -10.58 -29.23
N ARG A 191 -24.24 -11.53 -29.99
CA ARG A 191 -23.62 -12.85 -30.24
C ARG A 191 -22.42 -12.78 -31.19
N ASP A 192 -22.40 -11.78 -32.07
CA ASP A 192 -21.32 -11.59 -33.05
C ASP A 192 -20.16 -10.73 -32.50
N SER A 193 -20.22 -10.32 -31.23
CA SER A 193 -19.14 -9.59 -30.58
C SER A 193 -17.91 -10.51 -30.44
N PRO A 194 -16.72 -10.10 -30.91
CA PRO A 194 -15.51 -10.94 -30.91
C PRO A 194 -15.00 -11.32 -29.51
N VAL A 195 -15.60 -10.79 -28.44
CA VAL A 195 -15.23 -11.07 -27.05
C VAL A 195 -15.66 -12.48 -26.60
N ASP A 196 -16.67 -13.09 -27.24
CA ASP A 196 -17.23 -14.39 -26.84
C ASP A 196 -16.56 -15.62 -27.52
N ARG A 197 -15.55 -15.44 -28.38
CA ARG A 197 -14.91 -16.56 -29.10
C ARG A 197 -13.84 -17.33 -28.31
N ASP A 198 -13.42 -16.85 -27.14
CA ASP A 198 -12.28 -17.40 -26.40
C ASP A 198 -12.65 -18.18 -25.13
N ALA A 199 -13.89 -18.66 -24.99
CA ALA A 199 -14.24 -19.56 -23.88
C ALA A 199 -13.84 -21.02 -24.20
N PRO A 200 -12.82 -21.61 -23.52
CA PRO A 200 -12.50 -23.02 -23.70
C PRO A 200 -13.58 -23.92 -23.09
N THR A 201 -13.95 -24.95 -23.85
CA THR A 201 -14.80 -26.09 -23.48
C THR A 201 -14.23 -26.95 -22.37
#